data_AF-A0AAJ6QNU3-F1
#
_entry.id   AF-A0AAJ6QNU3-F1
#
_cell.length_a   1.000
_cell.length_b   1.000
_cell.length_c   1.000
_cell.angle_alpha   90.00
_cell.angle_beta   90.00
_cell.angle_gamma   90.00
#
_symmetry.space_group_name_H-M   'P 1'
#
loop_
_entity.id
_entity.type
_entity.pdbx_description
1 polymer ?
#
loop_
_entity_poly.entity_id
_entity_poly.type
_entity_poly.pdbx_seq_one_letter_code
_entity_poly.pdbx_strand_id
1 'polypeptide(L)'
;MTDSTKLKLRDDFDRYGDSYDCNVKELMLKNIMEDMNLEATSYANAWAPGKILPQLHERYQRAFCRESGFGFAGKTFFLATEVGIHWKLRIMAAGGVITAQMEAADFVVECSKMRGGDDDPHGRYKTLGWLEENLEAF
;
A
#
# COMPACT_ATOMS: atom_id res chain seq x y z
N MET A 1 -3.92 4.90 -37.85
CA MET A 1 -5.30 4.82 -37.34
C MET A 1 -6.07 6.03 -37.82
N THR A 2 -7.31 5.88 -38.33
CA THR A 2 -8.12 7.01 -38.82
C THR A 2 -8.94 7.63 -37.69
N ASP A 3 -9.41 8.87 -37.85
CA ASP A 3 -10.20 9.54 -36.81
C ASP A 3 -11.58 8.90 -36.61
N SER A 4 -12.15 8.32 -37.67
CA SER A 4 -13.36 7.49 -37.57
C SER A 4 -13.14 6.24 -36.71
N THR A 5 -11.98 5.59 -36.82
CA THR A 5 -11.63 4.44 -35.97
C THR A 5 -11.42 4.85 -34.52
N LYS A 6 -10.79 6.00 -34.25
CA LYS A 6 -10.62 6.51 -32.87
C LYS A 6 -11.95 6.78 -32.18
N LEU A 7 -12.91 7.38 -32.87
CA LEU A 7 -14.23 7.68 -32.33
C LEU A 7 -14.98 6.40 -31.93
N LYS A 8 -14.98 5.38 -32.80
CA LYS A 8 -15.59 4.09 -32.49
C LYS A 8 -14.93 3.42 -31.28
N LEU A 9 -13.59 3.37 -31.26
CA LEU A 9 -12.88 2.73 -30.15
C LEU A 9 -13.06 3.45 -28.82
N ARG A 10 -13.22 4.78 -28.81
CA ARG A 10 -13.43 5.57 -27.59
C ARG A 10 -14.77 5.26 -26.92
N ASP A 11 -15.78 4.91 -27.70
CA ASP A 11 -17.11 4.64 -27.17
C ASP A 11 -17.20 3.20 -26.60
N ASP A 12 -16.37 2.28 -27.10
CA ASP A 12 -16.35 0.86 -26.69
C ASP A 12 -15.28 0.52 -25.62
N PHE A 13 -14.19 1.31 -25.59
CA PHE A 13 -13.03 1.07 -24.73
C PHE A 13 -12.55 2.35 -24.03
N ASP A 14 -11.95 2.17 -22.87
CA ASP A 14 -11.22 3.21 -22.18
C ASP A 14 -9.92 3.55 -22.91
N ARG A 15 -9.25 4.60 -22.40
CA ARG A 15 -7.98 5.09 -22.98
C ARG A 15 -6.83 4.09 -22.95
N TYR A 16 -6.94 3.01 -22.18
CA TYR A 16 -5.93 1.96 -22.01
C TYR A 16 -6.32 0.64 -22.68
N GLY A 17 -7.52 0.56 -23.27
CA GLY A 17 -8.01 -0.62 -23.98
C GLY A 17 -8.88 -1.55 -23.12
N ASP A 18 -9.32 -1.09 -21.95
CA ASP A 18 -10.32 -1.79 -21.15
C ASP A 18 -11.72 -1.57 -21.73
N SER A 19 -12.52 -2.63 -21.86
CA SER A 19 -13.84 -2.53 -22.52
C SER A 19 -14.93 -2.14 -21.52
N TYR A 20 -15.82 -1.23 -21.91
CA TYR A 20 -16.96 -0.86 -21.06
C TYR A 20 -18.06 -1.94 -21.01
N ASP A 21 -18.18 -2.75 -22.05
CA ASP A 21 -19.32 -3.67 -22.25
C ASP A 21 -19.03 -5.12 -21.87
N CYS A 22 -17.77 -5.50 -21.64
CA CYS A 22 -17.43 -6.89 -21.32
C CYS A 22 -16.57 -7.02 -20.06
N ASN A 23 -16.83 -8.07 -19.29
CA ASN A 23 -16.01 -8.41 -18.13
C ASN A 23 -14.60 -8.81 -18.59
N VAL A 24 -13.62 -8.08 -18.07
CA VAL A 24 -12.21 -8.27 -18.38
C VAL A 24 -11.71 -9.58 -17.79
N LYS A 25 -10.95 -10.34 -18.59
CA LYS A 25 -10.22 -11.53 -18.13
C LYS A 25 -8.85 -11.13 -17.61
N GLU A 26 -8.30 -11.92 -16.68
CA GLU A 26 -6.98 -11.67 -16.08
C GLU A 26 -5.88 -11.40 -17.12
N LEU A 27 -5.81 -12.20 -18.18
CA LEU A 27 -4.86 -12.01 -19.28
C LEU A 27 -5.04 -10.66 -20.01
N MET A 28 -6.27 -10.18 -20.15
CA MET A 28 -6.53 -8.88 -20.81
C MET A 28 -6.10 -7.73 -19.90
N LEU A 29 -6.40 -7.80 -18.59
CA LEU A 29 -5.92 -6.83 -17.62
C LEU A 29 -4.39 -6.79 -17.57
N LYS A 30 -3.73 -7.95 -17.61
CA LYS A 30 -2.27 -8.03 -17.60
C LYS A 30 -1.66 -7.28 -18.79
N ASN A 31 -2.20 -7.47 -20.00
CA ASN A 31 -1.73 -6.77 -21.19
C ASN A 31 -1.91 -5.25 -21.06
N ILE A 32 -3.08 -4.81 -20.58
CA ILE A 32 -3.36 -3.38 -20.35
C ILE A 32 -2.36 -2.79 -19.34
N MET A 33 -2.08 -3.51 -18.24
CA MET A 33 -1.14 -3.07 -17.21
C MET A 33 0.31 -3.01 -17.70
N GLU A 34 0.72 -3.94 -18.56
CA GLU A 34 2.05 -3.93 -19.19
C GLU A 34 2.19 -2.73 -20.14
N ASP A 35 1.16 -2.45 -20.95
CA ASP A 35 1.15 -1.34 -21.90
C ASP A 35 1.08 0.04 -21.22
N MET A 36 0.51 0.13 -20.01
CA MET A 36 0.49 1.36 -19.22
C MET A 36 1.90 1.87 -18.85
N ASN A 37 2.93 1.01 -18.92
CA ASN A 37 4.35 1.29 -18.72
C ASN A 37 4.61 2.40 -17.69
N LEU A 38 4.09 2.22 -16.47
CA LEU A 38 4.33 3.15 -15.39
C LEU A 38 5.79 3.03 -14.95
N GLU A 39 6.52 4.14 -14.97
CA GLU A 39 7.87 4.14 -14.40
C GLU A 39 7.80 3.70 -12.92
N ALA A 40 8.73 2.85 -12.50
CA ALA A 40 8.80 2.34 -11.12
C ALA A 40 8.83 3.49 -10.08
N THR A 41 9.40 4.63 -10.44
CA THR A 41 9.42 5.88 -9.66
C THR A 41 8.01 6.44 -9.41
N SER A 42 7.11 6.34 -10.38
CA SER A 42 5.71 6.78 -10.27
C SER A 42 4.94 5.90 -9.27
N TYR A 43 5.23 4.59 -9.28
CA TYR A 43 4.63 3.66 -8.34
C TYR A 43 5.11 3.92 -6.90
N ALA A 44 6.43 4.11 -6.71
CA ALA A 44 6.99 4.44 -5.41
C ALA A 44 6.42 5.75 -4.83
N ASN A 45 6.24 6.78 -5.67
CA ASN A 45 5.63 8.04 -5.27
C ASN A 45 4.16 7.88 -4.88
N ALA A 46 3.41 7.06 -5.61
CA ALA A 46 2.00 6.82 -5.32
C ALA A 46 1.78 6.02 -4.01
N TRP A 47 2.80 5.27 -3.58
CA TRP A 47 2.87 4.52 -2.31
C TRP A 47 3.39 5.32 -1.11
N ALA A 48 3.81 6.57 -1.30
CA ALA A 48 4.32 7.40 -0.21
C ALA A 48 3.22 7.73 0.83
N PRO A 49 3.61 8.13 2.06
CA PRO A 49 2.66 8.51 3.12
C PRO A 49 1.65 9.56 2.64
N GLY A 50 0.36 9.36 2.95
CA GLY A 50 -0.73 10.28 2.60
C GLY A 50 -1.10 10.28 1.10
N LYS A 51 -0.55 9.38 0.29
CA LYS A 51 -0.87 9.27 -1.14
C LYS A 51 -2.00 8.27 -1.41
N ILE A 52 -2.37 8.18 -2.67
CA ILE A 52 -3.61 7.52 -3.10
C ILE A 52 -3.54 5.99 -2.99
N LEU A 53 -2.39 5.36 -3.25
CA LEU A 53 -2.33 3.89 -3.22
C LEU A 53 -2.54 3.32 -1.81
N PRO A 54 -1.92 3.82 -0.73
CA PRO A 54 -2.21 3.35 0.62
C PRO A 54 -3.69 3.48 1.01
N GLN A 55 -4.33 4.59 0.62
CA GLN A 55 -5.76 4.85 0.91
C GLN A 55 -6.69 3.92 0.11
N LEU A 56 -6.40 3.73 -1.17
CA LEU A 56 -7.12 2.77 -2.00
C LEU A 56 -6.91 1.36 -1.45
N HIS A 57 -5.69 1.00 -1.07
CA HIS A 57 -5.38 -0.32 -0.54
C HIS A 57 -6.13 -0.60 0.77
N GLU A 58 -6.17 0.33 1.71
CA GLU A 58 -6.98 0.20 2.94
C GLU A 58 -8.47 -0.01 2.60
N ARG A 59 -9.00 0.77 1.64
CA ARG A 59 -10.40 0.70 1.22
C ARG A 59 -10.73 -0.61 0.50
N TYR A 60 -9.87 -1.05 -0.42
CA TYR A 60 -10.05 -2.27 -1.20
C TYR A 60 -9.80 -3.52 -0.34
N GLN A 61 -8.89 -3.47 0.63
CA GLN A 61 -8.70 -4.55 1.59
C GLN A 61 -9.98 -4.79 2.38
N ARG A 62 -10.58 -3.73 2.95
CA ARG A 62 -11.85 -3.86 3.70
C ARG A 62 -13.00 -4.40 2.86
N ALA A 63 -13.03 -4.08 1.57
CA ALA A 63 -14.16 -4.39 0.70
C ALA A 63 -13.99 -5.68 -0.13
N PHE A 64 -12.77 -6.10 -0.45
CA PHE A 64 -12.52 -7.13 -1.46
C PHE A 64 -11.41 -8.13 -1.12
N CYS A 65 -10.36 -7.74 -0.38
CA CYS A 65 -9.29 -8.67 -0.03
C CYS A 65 -9.55 -9.33 1.33
N ARG A 66 -9.96 -10.60 1.31
CA ARG A 66 -9.89 -11.48 2.49
C ARG A 66 -8.51 -12.13 2.67
N GLU A 67 -7.54 -11.71 1.88
CA GLU A 67 -6.21 -12.32 1.87
C GLU A 67 -5.42 -11.96 3.14
N SER A 68 -4.96 -13.03 3.77
CA SER A 68 -3.88 -13.07 4.75
C SER A 68 -2.59 -12.53 4.10
N GLY A 69 -1.98 -11.48 4.67
CA GLY A 69 -0.71 -10.93 4.20
C GLY A 69 -0.58 -9.41 4.13
N PHE A 70 -1.67 -8.64 4.17
CA PHE A 70 -1.65 -7.16 4.07
C PHE A 70 -2.10 -6.44 5.35
N GLY A 71 -1.76 -7.00 6.51
CA GLY A 71 -2.21 -6.51 7.82
C GLY A 71 -1.94 -5.03 8.13
N PHE A 72 -0.99 -4.42 7.43
CA PHE A 72 -0.57 -3.03 7.64
C PHE A 72 -0.90 -2.10 6.48
N ALA A 73 -1.73 -2.53 5.52
CA ALA A 73 -2.14 -1.67 4.41
C ALA A 73 -2.76 -0.36 4.91
N GLY A 74 -2.27 0.76 4.35
CA GLY A 74 -2.70 2.10 4.73
C GLY A 74 -2.09 2.63 6.03
N LYS A 75 -1.31 1.83 6.77
CA LYS A 75 -0.65 2.25 8.02
C LYS A 75 0.77 2.73 7.76
N THR A 76 1.14 3.78 8.47
CA THR A 76 2.45 4.43 8.38
C THR A 76 3.28 4.15 9.64
N PHE A 77 4.58 3.91 9.46
CA PHE A 77 5.50 3.50 10.52
C PHE A 77 6.73 4.39 10.52
N PHE A 78 7.10 4.88 11.69
CA PHE A 78 8.42 5.41 11.96
C PHE A 78 9.21 4.37 12.74
N LEU A 79 10.43 4.08 12.29
CA LEU A 79 11.31 3.10 12.93
C LEU A 79 12.46 3.84 13.60
N ALA A 80 12.64 3.63 14.90
CA ALA A 80 13.82 4.16 15.59
C ALA A 80 15.11 3.56 15.02
N THR A 81 16.22 4.28 15.17
CA THR A 81 17.52 3.95 14.55
C THR A 81 18.04 2.55 14.92
N GLU A 82 17.61 2.02 16.06
CA GLU A 82 18.01 0.71 16.58
C GLU A 82 17.23 -0.46 15.96
N VAL A 83 16.17 -0.18 15.19
CA VAL A 83 15.34 -1.21 14.55
C VAL A 83 16.04 -1.75 13.31
N GLY A 84 16.34 -3.05 13.32
CA GLY A 84 17.04 -3.72 12.22
C GLY A 84 16.29 -3.64 10.87
N ILE A 85 17.04 -3.61 9.77
CA ILE A 85 16.50 -3.49 8.40
C ILE A 85 15.49 -4.58 8.03
N HIS A 86 15.59 -5.77 8.61
CA HIS A 86 14.66 -6.87 8.37
C HIS A 86 13.23 -6.51 8.79
N TRP A 87 13.05 -5.74 9.88
CA TRP A 87 11.73 -5.27 10.32
C TRP A 87 11.11 -4.30 9.32
N LYS A 88 11.93 -3.40 8.76
CA LYS A 88 11.50 -2.50 7.69
C LYS A 88 10.92 -3.28 6.51
N LEU A 89 11.63 -4.32 6.07
CA LEU A 89 11.20 -5.16 4.96
C LEU A 89 9.91 -5.93 5.27
N ARG A 90 9.77 -6.48 6.48
CA ARG A 90 8.56 -7.20 6.90
C ARG A 90 7.33 -6.29 6.92
N ILE A 91 7.47 -5.07 7.45
CA ILE A 91 6.38 -4.07 7.46
C ILE A 91 5.97 -3.71 6.04
N MET A 92 6.94 -3.45 5.16
CA MET A 92 6.67 -3.13 3.75
C MET A 92 6.00 -4.30 3.01
N ALA A 93 6.44 -5.54 3.26
CA ALA A 93 5.83 -6.73 2.68
C ALA A 93 4.36 -6.89 3.12
N ALA A 94 4.03 -6.49 4.36
CA ALA A 94 2.67 -6.46 4.89
C ALA A 94 1.84 -5.23 4.45
N GLY A 95 2.33 -4.44 3.50
CA GLY A 95 1.64 -3.26 2.95
C GLY A 95 1.79 -1.98 3.76
N GLY A 96 2.61 -1.98 4.81
CA GLY A 96 2.91 -0.79 5.62
C GLY A 96 3.86 0.18 4.92
N VAL A 97 3.72 1.47 5.22
CA VAL A 97 4.53 2.55 4.64
C VAL A 97 5.50 3.10 5.66
N ILE A 98 6.79 3.17 5.32
CA ILE A 98 7.81 3.72 6.22
C ILE A 98 7.96 5.22 6.00
N THR A 99 7.84 6.01 7.06
CA THR A 99 8.04 7.46 7.06
C THR A 99 9.33 7.85 7.79
N ALA A 100 9.96 8.92 7.32
CA ALA A 100 11.12 9.54 7.98
C ALA A 100 10.72 10.51 9.10
N GLN A 101 9.44 10.91 9.16
CA GLN A 101 8.91 11.84 10.16
C GLN A 101 8.08 11.06 11.19
N MET A 102 8.49 11.12 12.45
CA MET A 102 7.83 10.42 13.54
C MET A 102 6.39 10.89 13.72
N GLU A 103 6.16 12.21 13.60
CA GLU A 103 4.86 12.85 13.82
C GLU A 103 3.82 12.39 12.79
N ALA A 104 4.27 12.08 11.58
CA ALA A 104 3.42 11.62 10.47
C ALA A 104 3.12 10.11 10.50
N ALA A 105 3.67 9.35 11.45
CA ALA A 105 3.50 7.90 11.52
C ALA A 105 2.30 7.48 12.39
N ASP A 106 1.48 6.55 11.93
CA ASP A 106 0.46 5.91 12.78
C ASP A 106 1.10 5.13 13.94
N PHE A 107 2.26 4.50 13.68
CA PHE A 107 2.99 3.73 14.67
C PHE A 107 4.47 4.13 14.75
N VAL A 108 5.00 4.18 15.96
CA VAL A 108 6.41 4.40 16.27
C VAL A 108 6.98 3.09 16.83
N VAL A 109 7.96 2.50 16.16
CA VAL A 109 8.53 1.21 16.54
C VAL A 109 9.88 1.41 17.21
N GLU A 110 10.02 0.89 18.43
CA GLU A 110 11.25 0.97 19.23
C GLU A 110 11.64 -0.41 19.78
N CYS A 111 12.96 -0.63 19.93
CA CYS A 111 13.52 -1.88 20.47
C CYS A 111 13.41 -1.98 22.01
N SER A 112 13.30 -0.85 22.70
CA SER A 112 13.28 -0.78 24.15
C SER A 112 11.92 -1.17 24.72
N LYS A 113 11.95 -1.89 25.84
CA LYS A 113 10.75 -2.18 26.63
C LYS A 113 10.30 -0.89 27.32
N MET A 114 9.24 -0.28 26.77
CA MET A 114 8.39 0.76 27.36
C MET A 114 8.99 2.18 27.50
N ARG A 115 8.47 3.11 26.69
CA ARG A 115 7.88 4.34 27.25
C ARG A 115 6.46 3.97 27.69
N GLY A 116 6.29 3.58 28.94
CA GLY A 116 5.01 3.13 29.48
C GLY A 116 4.36 4.24 30.31
N GLY A 117 3.05 4.41 30.16
CA GLY A 117 2.19 5.06 31.15
C GLY A 117 1.63 6.41 30.73
N ASP A 118 2.50 7.42 30.57
CA ASP A 118 2.06 8.82 30.41
C ASP A 118 2.55 9.50 29.11
N ASP A 119 3.56 8.94 28.44
CA ASP A 119 4.21 9.53 27.24
C ASP A 119 3.62 9.05 25.90
N ASP A 120 2.62 8.15 25.91
CA ASP A 120 1.92 7.69 24.70
C ASP A 120 0.39 7.86 24.82
N PRO A 121 -0.12 9.11 24.86
CA PRO A 121 -1.55 9.39 24.98
C PRO A 121 -2.37 8.90 23.77
N HIS A 122 -1.72 8.46 22.69
CA HIS A 122 -2.36 8.04 21.45
C HIS A 122 -2.15 6.56 21.11
N GLY A 123 -1.45 5.80 21.96
CA GLY A 123 -1.18 4.38 21.74
C GLY A 123 -0.35 4.08 20.47
N ARG A 124 0.49 5.04 20.04
CA ARG A 124 1.27 4.98 18.79
C ARG A 124 2.57 4.19 18.95
N TYR A 125 3.12 4.07 20.15
CA TYR A 125 4.39 3.38 20.37
C TYR A 125 4.17 1.87 20.42
N LYS A 126 4.92 1.13 19.60
CA LYS A 126 4.85 -0.33 19.44
C LYS A 126 6.22 -0.96 19.62
N THR A 127 6.23 -2.12 20.24
CA THR A 127 7.42 -2.94 20.40
C THR A 127 7.59 -3.87 19.21
N LEU A 128 8.79 -4.46 19.07
CA LEU A 128 9.02 -5.53 18.09
C LEU A 128 8.11 -6.74 18.33
N GLY A 129 7.83 -7.09 19.59
CA GLY A 129 6.91 -8.19 19.91
C GLY A 129 5.48 -7.94 19.41
N TRP A 130 5.00 -6.69 19.48
CA TRP A 130 3.70 -6.34 18.88
C TRP A 130 3.70 -6.55 17.36
N LEU A 131 4.80 -6.21 16.68
CA LEU A 131 4.94 -6.47 15.25
C LEU A 131 4.96 -7.98 14.93
N GLU A 132 5.60 -8.80 15.76
CA GLU A 132 5.60 -10.27 15.60
C GLU A 132 4.17 -10.81 15.66
N GLU A 133 3.45 -10.50 16.74
CA GLU A 133 2.07 -10.95 16.94
C GLU A 133 1.14 -10.49 15.81
N ASN A 134 1.29 -9.24 15.36
CA ASN A 134 0.43 -8.66 14.33
C ASN A 134 0.89 -9.00 12.92
N LEU A 135 2.08 -9.55 12.68
CA LEU A 135 2.45 -10.07 11.36
C LEU A 135 2.08 -11.55 11.18
N GLU A 136 2.00 -12.31 12.27
CA GLU A 136 1.60 -13.73 12.25
C GLU A 136 0.09 -13.94 12.32
N ALA A 137 -0.66 -12.93 12.79
CA ALA A 137 -2.12 -12.95 12.85
C ALA A 137 -2.82 -12.70 11.49
N PHE A 138 -2.05 -12.30 10.48
CA PHE A 138 -2.53 -12.13 9.10
C PHE A 138 -1.80 -13.08 8.17
#